data_AF-A0A8H8A039-F1
#
_entry.id   AF-A0A8H8A039-F1
#
_cell.length_a   1.000
_cell.length_b   1.000
_cell.length_c   1.000
_cell.angle_alpha   90.00
_cell.angle_beta   90.00
_cell.angle_gamma   90.00
#
_symmetry.space_group_name_H-M   'P 1'
#
loop_
_entity.id
_entity.type
_entity.pdbx_description
1 polymer ?
#
loop_
_entity_poly.entity_id
_entity_poly.type
_entity_poly.pdbx_seq_one_letter_code
_entity_poly.pdbx_strand_id
1 'polypeptide(L)'
;ETERLIADPAPGISATPHEDNLRYFDVVIAGPTQSPFEGLWAGVQVGIRTVLLSIQALLSAPNPDDPLANDVAQHWKEDANAAIATGGWTALLSSVTRCS
;
A
#
# COMPACT_ATOMS: atom_id res chain seq x y z
N GLU A 1 9.48 8.76 13.32
CA GLU A 1 9.19 7.73 12.30
C GLU A 1 10.23 7.68 11.19
N THR A 2 10.61 8.81 10.58
CA THR A 2 11.71 8.89 9.60
C THR A 2 13.01 8.24 10.09
N GLU A 3 13.40 8.47 11.34
CA GLU A 3 14.60 7.84 11.94
C GLU A 3 14.48 6.32 12.09
N ARG A 4 13.26 5.78 12.28
CA ARG A 4 13.04 4.33 12.40
C ARG A 4 13.15 3.62 11.05
N LEU A 5 12.65 4.24 9.99
CA LEU A 5 12.77 3.72 8.61
C LEU A 5 14.21 3.74 8.11
N ILE A 6 15.02 4.71 8.58
CA ILE A 6 16.46 4.75 8.30
C ILE A 6 17.21 3.67 9.09
N ALA A 7 16.79 3.40 10.33
CA ALA A 7 17.45 2.43 11.21
C ALA A 7 17.11 0.96 10.89
N ASP A 8 15.91 0.68 10.40
CA ASP A 8 15.44 -0.67 10.04
C ASP A 8 14.61 -0.62 8.75
N PRO A 9 15.27 -0.52 7.58
CA PRO A 9 14.58 -0.48 6.30
C PRO A 9 13.96 -1.84 5.99
N ALA A 10 12.72 -1.83 5.47
CA ALA A 10 12.09 -3.05 4.98
C ALA A 10 12.96 -3.70 3.88
N PRO A 11 13.15 -5.03 3.89
CA PRO A 11 13.98 -5.70 2.89
C PRO A 11 13.56 -5.33 1.46
N GLY A 12 14.51 -4.82 0.68
CA GLY A 12 14.27 -4.42 -0.71
C GLY A 12 13.57 -3.06 -0.89
N ILE A 13 13.38 -2.27 0.17
CA ILE A 13 12.81 -0.91 0.08
C ILE A 13 13.66 0.05 0.92
N SER A 14 14.11 1.13 0.30
CA SER A 14 14.76 2.25 0.98
C SER A 14 14.00 3.54 0.69
N ALA A 15 13.79 4.38 1.69
CA ALA A 15 13.10 5.66 1.55
C ALA A 15 13.85 6.76 2.29
N THR A 16 14.18 7.84 1.60
CA THR A 16 14.85 9.02 2.16
C THR A 16 14.03 10.28 1.89
N PRO A 17 13.93 11.24 2.82
CA PRO A 17 13.31 12.52 2.54
C PRO A 17 14.02 13.24 1.39
N HIS A 18 13.26 13.81 0.46
CA HIS A 18 13.83 14.58 -0.65
C HIS A 18 14.36 15.93 -0.15
N GLU A 19 15.55 16.34 -0.59
CA GLU A 19 16.26 17.51 -0.06
C GLU A 19 15.53 18.84 -0.30
N ASP A 20 15.05 19.08 -1.52
CA ASP A 20 14.39 20.34 -1.89
C ASP A 20 12.92 20.44 -1.45
N ASN A 21 12.27 19.31 -1.18
CA ASN A 21 10.84 19.27 -0.87
C ASN A 21 10.51 18.12 0.06
N LEU A 22 10.49 18.41 1.36
CA LEU A 22 10.23 17.47 2.44
C LEU A 22 8.84 16.79 2.38
N ARG A 23 7.96 17.20 1.46
CA ARG A 23 6.68 16.50 1.21
C ARG A 23 6.84 15.24 0.35
N TYR A 24 8.00 15.06 -0.26
CA TYR A 24 8.33 13.93 -1.10
C TYR A 24 9.44 13.10 -0.47
N PHE A 25 9.37 11.80 -0.73
CA PHE A 25 10.40 10.84 -0.36
C PHE A 25 10.95 10.24 -1.65
N ASP A 26 12.27 10.15 -1.73
CA ASP A 26 12.98 9.35 -2.72
C ASP A 26 12.97 7.91 -2.23
N VAL A 27 12.27 7.05 -2.96
CA VAL A 27 12.12 5.64 -2.62
C VAL A 27 12.82 4.81 -3.68
N VAL A 28 13.64 3.86 -3.23
CA VAL A 28 14.27 2.87 -4.10
C VAL A 28 13.74 1.50 -3.72
N ILE A 29 13.22 0.78 -4.71
CA ILE A 29 12.61 -0.54 -4.53
C ILE A 29 13.39 -1.55 -5.36
N ALA A 30 13.78 -2.65 -4.74
CA ALA A 30 14.37 -3.80 -5.41
C ALA A 30 13.28 -4.58 -6.15
N GLY A 31 13.59 -5.02 -7.36
CA GLY A 31 12.71 -5.89 -8.12
C GLY A 31 12.48 -7.22 -7.40
N PRO A 32 11.25 -7.75 -7.43
CA PRO A 32 10.90 -8.95 -6.68
C PRO A 32 11.67 -10.17 -7.19
N THR A 33 11.93 -11.11 -6.28
CA THR A 33 12.53 -12.40 -6.62
C THR A 33 11.61 -13.17 -7.56
N GLN A 34 12.20 -13.98 -8.44
CA GLN A 34 11.51 -14.74 -9.49
C GLN A 34 10.75 -13.87 -10.52
N SER A 35 11.09 -12.59 -10.61
CA SER A 35 10.60 -11.70 -11.66
C SER A 35 11.72 -11.34 -12.65
N PRO A 36 11.39 -10.90 -13.88
CA PRO A 36 12.37 -10.36 -14.81
C PRO A 36 13.14 -9.13 -14.27
N PHE A 37 12.65 -8.52 -13.19
CA PHE A 37 13.26 -7.35 -12.55
C PHE A 37 14.13 -7.72 -11.34
N GLU A 38 14.26 -9.01 -11.01
CA GLU A 38 15.13 -9.46 -9.91
C GLU A 38 16.55 -8.91 -10.08
N GLY A 39 17.08 -8.30 -9.02
CA GLY A 39 18.40 -7.65 -9.03
C GLY A 39 18.44 -6.22 -9.59
N LEU A 40 17.32 -5.71 -10.13
CA LEU A 40 17.20 -4.31 -10.52
C LEU A 40 16.66 -3.46 -9.37
N TRP A 41 17.09 -2.20 -9.30
CA TRP A 41 16.57 -1.21 -8.36
C TRP A 41 15.88 -0.09 -9.14
N ALA A 42 14.64 0.20 -8.79
CA ALA A 42 13.85 1.27 -9.38
C ALA A 42 13.67 2.41 -8.39
N GLY A 43 14.05 3.63 -8.80
CA GLY A 43 13.84 4.85 -8.04
C GLY A 43 12.49 5.51 -8.40
N VAL A 44 11.74 5.92 -7.39
CA VAL A 44 10.46 6.63 -7.55
C VAL A 44 10.31 7.68 -6.45
N GLN A 45 9.69 8.81 -6.78
CA GLN A 45 9.31 9.82 -5.79
C GLN A 45 7.88 9.59 -5.32
N VAL A 46 7.70 9.49 -4.00
CA VAL A 46 6.39 9.24 -3.39
C VAL A 46 6.05 10.42 -2.48
N GLY A 47 4.88 11.01 -2.71
CA GLY A 47 4.28 12.00 -1.80
C GLY A 47 3.11 11.42 -1.03
N ILE A 48 2.66 12.13 0.01
CA ILE A 48 1.49 11.74 0.83
C ILE A 48 0.25 11.43 -0.03
N ARG A 49 -0.01 12.20 -1.09
CA ARG A 49 -1.11 11.94 -2.03
C ARG A 49 -1.01 10.55 -2.66
N THR A 50 0.18 10.14 -3.09
CA THR A 50 0.41 8.83 -3.74
C THR A 50 0.17 7.68 -2.77
N VAL A 51 0.59 7.83 -1.50
CA VAL A 51 0.33 6.85 -0.44
C VAL A 51 -1.17 6.73 -0.15
N LEU A 52 -1.89 7.85 -0.09
CA LEU A 52 -3.33 7.82 0.15
C LEU A 52 -4.10 7.14 -1.00
N LEU A 53 -3.65 7.34 -2.24
CA LEU A 53 -4.23 6.66 -3.41
C LEU A 53 -3.93 5.16 -3.43
N SER A 54 -2.75 4.72 -2.99
CA SER A 54 -2.44 3.29 -2.91
C SER A 54 -3.24 2.60 -1.80
N ILE A 55 -3.44 3.27 -0.66
CA ILE A 55 -4.34 2.79 0.41
C ILE A 55 -5.79 2.69 -0.13
N GLN A 56 -6.27 3.71 -0.85
CA GLN A 56 -7.61 3.68 -1.44
C GLN A 56 -7.77 2.51 -2.43
N ALA A 57 -6.76 2.24 -3.25
CA ALA A 57 -6.76 1.10 -4.17
C ALA A 57 -6.77 -0.24 -3.42
N LEU A 58 -5.94 -0.39 -2.38
CA LEU A 58 -5.85 -1.60 -1.57
C LEU A 58 -7.16 -1.91 -0.82
N LEU A 59 -7.85 -0.88 -0.34
CA LEU A 59 -9.16 -1.02 0.30
C LEU A 59 -10.30 -1.31 -0.69
N SER A 60 -10.12 -0.99 -1.98
CA SER A 60 -11.13 -1.21 -3.03
C SER A 60 -11.03 -2.58 -3.69
N ALA A 61 -9.87 -3.24 -3.59
CA ALA A 61 -9.61 -4.57 -4.12
C ALA A 61 -8.70 -5.33 -3.13
N PRO A 62 -9.26 -6.00 -2.11
CA PRO A 62 -8.45 -6.76 -1.16
C PRO A 62 -7.62 -7.79 -1.93
N ASN A 63 -6.33 -7.91 -1.64
CA ASN A 63 -5.45 -8.91 -2.25
C ASN A 63 -5.65 -10.25 -1.51
N PRO A 64 -6.30 -11.26 -2.13
CA PRO A 64 -6.57 -12.53 -1.46
C PRO A 64 -5.34 -13.46 -1.46
N ASP A 65 -4.33 -13.21 -2.28
CA ASP A 65 -3.17 -14.09 -2.46
C ASP A 65 -2.01 -13.76 -1.51
N ASP A 66 -1.90 -12.51 -1.07
CA ASP A 66 -0.94 -12.05 -0.05
C ASP A 66 -1.63 -11.17 1.00
N PRO A 67 -2.33 -11.78 1.97
CA PRO A 67 -3.16 -11.03 2.89
C PRO A 67 -2.37 -10.47 4.08
N LEU A 68 -2.57 -9.19 4.38
CA LEU A 68 -2.10 -8.61 5.65
C LEU A 68 -2.79 -9.22 6.88
N ALA A 69 -4.00 -9.78 6.71
CA ALA A 69 -4.80 -10.40 7.76
C ALA A 69 -5.39 -11.73 7.25
N ASN A 70 -4.83 -12.85 7.73
CA ASN A 70 -5.16 -14.19 7.27
C ASN A 70 -6.63 -14.56 7.49
N ASP A 71 -7.22 -14.15 8.61
CA ASP A 71 -8.62 -14.36 8.98
C ASP A 71 -9.59 -13.63 8.05
N VAL A 72 -9.29 -12.36 7.75
CA VAL A 72 -10.10 -11.53 6.83
C VAL A 72 -10.03 -12.09 5.41
N ALA A 73 -8.86 -12.58 4.99
CA ALA A 73 -8.67 -13.13 3.64
C ALA A 73 -9.33 -14.49 3.45
N GLN A 74 -9.32 -15.36 4.47
CA GLN A 74 -10.09 -16.62 4.43
C GLN A 74 -11.58 -16.32 4.34
N HIS A 75 -12.08 -15.38 5.15
CA HIS A 75 -13.48 -14.98 5.11
C HIS A 75 -13.90 -14.41 3.75
N TRP A 76 -13.04 -13.62 3.11
CA TRP A 76 -13.26 -13.11 1.75
C TRP A 76 -13.27 -14.22 0.69
N LYS A 77 -12.41 -15.23 0.83
CA LYS A 77 -12.35 -16.40 -0.09
C LYS A 77 -13.57 -17.30 0.04
N GLU A 78 -14.11 -17.45 1.26
CA GLU A 78 -15.25 -18.31 1.56
C GLU A 78 -16.60 -17.67 1.19
N ASP A 79 -16.78 -16.37 1.45
CA ASP A 79 -18.03 -15.67 1.11
C ASP A 79 -17.82 -14.18 0.80
N ALA A 80 -17.36 -13.91 -0.43
CA ALA A 80 -17.18 -12.56 -0.94
C ALA A 80 -18.49 -11.75 -0.94
N ASN A 81 -19.65 -12.37 -1.15
CA ASN A 81 -20.94 -11.67 -1.17
C ASN A 81 -21.38 -11.24 0.23
N ALA A 82 -21.16 -12.06 1.27
CA ALA A 82 -21.38 -11.67 2.65
C ALA A 82 -20.39 -10.59 3.11
N ALA A 83 -19.12 -10.64 2.66
CA ALA A 83 -18.15 -9.59 2.96
C ALA A 83 -18.53 -8.23 2.33
N ILE A 84 -19.06 -8.25 1.09
CA ILE A 84 -19.59 -7.06 0.42
C ILE A 84 -20.88 -6.56 1.10
N ALA A 85 -21.77 -7.45 1.55
CA ALA A 85 -23.01 -7.10 2.24
C ALA A 85 -22.79 -6.59 3.69
N THR A 86 -21.74 -7.07 4.35
CA THR A 86 -21.24 -6.52 5.63
C THR A 86 -20.51 -5.18 5.45
N GLY A 87 -20.38 -4.72 4.19
CA GLY A 87 -19.67 -3.55 3.70
C GLY A 87 -20.17 -2.18 4.20
N GLY A 88 -20.28 -1.99 5.52
CA GLY A 88 -20.27 -0.65 6.11
C GLY A 88 -19.05 0.18 5.66
N TRP A 89 -17.98 -0.48 5.21
CA TRP A 89 -16.74 0.11 4.71
C TRP A 89 -16.86 0.77 3.32
N THR A 90 -17.63 0.22 2.38
CA THR A 90 -17.87 0.84 1.05
C THR A 90 -18.77 2.08 1.17
N ALA A 91 -19.70 2.10 2.13
CA ALA A 91 -20.48 3.29 2.48
C ALA A 91 -19.62 4.41 3.11
N LEU A 92 -18.62 4.06 3.92
CA LEU A 92 -17.72 5.03 4.57
C LEU A 92 -16.78 5.71 3.57
N LEU A 93 -16.18 4.93 2.65
CA LEU A 93 -15.28 5.46 1.60
C LEU A 93 -16.03 6.28 0.53
N SER A 94 -17.26 5.89 0.19
CA SER A 94 -18.10 6.68 -0.72
C SER A 94 -18.60 7.99 -0.09
N SER A 95 -18.66 8.08 1.24
CA SER A 95 -18.93 9.35 1.95
C SER A 95 -17.71 10.29 1.98
N VAL A 96 -16.48 9.75 2.13
CA VAL A 96 -15.24 10.55 2.13
C VAL A 96 -14.95 11.11 0.73
N THR A 97 -15.23 10.34 -0.33
CA THR A 97 -15.09 10.81 -1.72
C THR A 97 -16.14 11.86 -2.12
N ARG A 98 -17.22 12.02 -1.34
CA ARG A 98 -18.29 13.02 -1.58
C ARG A 98 -18.14 14.31 -0.80
N CYS A 99 -17.19 14.41 0.14
CA CYS A 99 -16.83 15.70 0.71
C CYS A 99 -15.90 16.44 -0.27
N SER A 100 -16.53 17.11 -1.24
CA SER A 100 -15.97 18.25 -1.97
C SER A 100 -16.65 19.54 -1.49
#